data_AF-A0A8T6BUH0-F1
#
_entry.id   AF-A0A8T6BUH0-F1
#
_cell.length_a   1.000
_cell.length_b   1.000
_cell.length_c   1.000
_cell.angle_alpha   90.00
_cell.angle_beta   90.00
_cell.angle_gamma   90.00
#
_symmetry.space_group_name_H-M   'P 1'
#
loop_
_entity.id
_entity.type
_entity.pdbx_description
1 polymer ?
#
loop_
_entity_poly.entity_id
_entity_poly.type
_entity_poly.pdbx_seq_one_letter_code
_entity_poly.pdbx_strand_id
1 'polypeptide(L)'
;MSSKVEQLRAQLNERILVLDGGMGTMIQSYRLNEADFRGERFADWPCDLKGNNDLLVLSKPEVIAAIHNAYFEAGADIIETNTFNSTTIAMADYQMESLSAEINF
;
A
#
# COMPACT_ATOMS: atom_id res chain seq x y z
N MET A 1 -6.41 25.07 -16.47
CA MET A 1 -6.71 23.94 -15.57
C MET A 1 -6.19 24.30 -14.19
N SER A 2 -6.99 24.15 -13.14
CA SER A 2 -6.53 24.36 -11.77
C SER A 2 -5.62 23.20 -11.34
N SER A 3 -4.53 23.50 -10.62
CA SER A 3 -3.59 22.49 -10.13
C SER A 3 -4.22 21.56 -9.09
N LYS A 4 -3.66 20.36 -8.88
CA LYS A 4 -4.14 19.43 -7.83
C LYS A 4 -4.14 20.08 -6.44
N VAL A 5 -3.15 20.93 -6.14
CA VAL A 5 -3.02 21.63 -4.86
C VAL A 5 -4.14 22.66 -4.66
N GLU A 6 -4.51 23.39 -5.72
CA GLU A 6 -5.62 24.34 -5.67
C GLU A 6 -6.96 23.64 -5.48
N GLN A 7 -7.19 22.52 -6.18
CA GLN A 7 -8.39 21.70 -6.02
C GLN A 7 -8.53 21.16 -4.58
N LEU A 8 -7.43 20.66 -4.00
CA LEU A 8 -7.41 20.19 -2.61
C LEU A 8 -7.72 21.34 -1.63
N ARG A 9 -7.09 22.51 -1.80
CA ARG A 9 -7.35 23.68 -0.95
C ARG A 9 -8.78 24.18 -1.06
N ALA A 10 -9.37 24.14 -2.25
CA ALA A 10 -10.77 24.50 -2.45
C ALA A 10 -11.69 23.56 -1.66
N GLN A 11 -11.48 22.24 -1.78
CA GLN A 11 -12.27 21.25 -1.05
C GLN A 11 -12.13 21.38 0.48
N LEU A 12 -10.92 21.63 0.98
CA LEU A 12 -10.66 21.84 2.41
C LEU A 12 -11.36 23.09 2.99
N ASN A 13 -11.68 24.10 2.16
CA ASN A 13 -12.44 25.28 2.59
C ASN A 13 -13.96 25.02 2.65
N GLU A 14 -14.46 24.00 1.94
CA GLU A 14 -15.89 23.70 1.84
C GLU A 14 -16.34 22.68 2.88
N ARG A 15 -15.48 21.70 3.19
CA ARG A 15 -15.80 20.59 4.11
C ARG A 15 -14.56 19.94 4.70
N ILE A 16 -14.77 19.14 5.74
CA ILE A 16 -13.74 18.24 6.26
C ILE A 16 -13.52 17.12 5.24
N LEU A 17 -12.25 16.86 4.92
CA LEU A 17 -11.83 15.70 4.14
C LEU A 17 -11.37 14.58 5.06
N VAL A 18 -11.75 13.35 4.73
CA VAL A 18 -11.44 12.15 5.51
C VAL A 18 -10.29 11.39 4.84
N LEU A 19 -9.20 11.19 5.60
CA LEU A 19 -8.14 10.25 5.24
C LEU A 19 -8.58 8.81 5.55
N ASP A 20 -8.07 7.84 4.82
CA ASP A 20 -8.33 6.43 5.06
C ASP A 20 -7.77 5.94 6.41
N GLY A 21 -8.06 4.68 6.71
CA GLY A 21 -7.59 4.02 7.92
C GLY A 21 -6.30 3.21 7.72
N GLY A 22 -5.88 2.52 8.77
CA GLY A 22 -4.66 1.72 8.73
C GLY A 22 -4.69 0.57 7.71
N MET A 23 -3.83 0.64 6.69
CA MET A 23 -3.60 -0.41 5.70
C MET A 23 -3.20 -1.75 6.36
N GLY A 24 -2.24 -1.72 7.29
CA GLY A 24 -1.74 -2.92 7.97
C GLY A 24 -2.83 -3.68 8.75
N THR A 25 -3.74 -2.97 9.42
CA THR A 25 -4.87 -3.59 10.13
C THR A 25 -5.81 -4.31 9.18
N MET A 26 -6.08 -3.72 8.02
CA MET A 26 -6.92 -4.34 7.00
C MET A 26 -6.24 -5.58 6.40
N ILE A 27 -4.95 -5.52 6.08
CA ILE A 27 -4.17 -6.67 5.57
C ILE A 27 -4.22 -7.84 6.57
N GLN A 28 -4.10 -7.59 7.87
CA GLN A 28 -4.17 -8.65 8.89
C GLN A 28 -5.49 -9.44 8.85
N SER A 29 -6.60 -8.82 8.44
CA SER A 29 -7.90 -9.48 8.33
C SER A 29 -7.94 -10.58 7.25
N TYR A 30 -7.10 -10.47 6.21
CA TYR A 30 -7.00 -11.44 5.12
C TYR A 30 -6.20 -12.70 5.52
N ARG A 31 -5.50 -12.68 6.66
CA ARG A 31 -4.73 -13.83 7.19
C ARG A 31 -3.75 -14.44 6.18
N LEU A 32 -3.11 -13.58 5.39
CA LEU A 32 -2.15 -13.98 4.36
C LEU A 32 -0.99 -14.79 4.94
N ASN A 33 -0.56 -15.80 4.19
CA ASN A 33 0.57 -16.65 4.53
C ASN A 33 1.81 -16.30 3.67
N GLU A 34 2.94 -16.93 3.96
CA GLU A 34 4.20 -16.68 3.25
C GLU A 34 4.09 -16.81 1.71
N ALA A 35 3.35 -17.80 1.22
CA ALA A 35 3.16 -17.99 -0.22
C ALA A 35 2.36 -16.85 -0.86
N ASP A 36 1.45 -16.22 -0.09
CA ASP A 36 0.73 -15.04 -0.56
C ASP A 36 1.66 -13.82 -0.73
N PHE A 37 2.59 -13.61 0.20
CA PHE A 37 3.56 -12.52 0.10
C PHE A 37 4.55 -12.74 -1.05
N ARG A 38 4.98 -13.99 -1.27
CA ARG A 38 5.89 -14.37 -2.36
C ARG A 38 5.25 -14.22 -3.74
N GLY A 39 3.98 -14.63 -3.87
CA GLY A 39 3.36 -14.82 -5.18
C GLY A 39 4.19 -15.71 -6.09
N GLU A 40 4.00 -15.59 -7.40
CA GLU A 40 4.79 -16.36 -8.37
C GLU A 40 6.21 -15.78 -8.53
N ARG A 41 6.33 -14.45 -8.53
CA ARG A 41 7.58 -13.74 -8.85
C ARG A 41 8.69 -13.97 -7.82
N PHE A 42 8.33 -14.14 -6.54
CA PHE A 42 9.30 -14.25 -5.44
C PHE A 42 9.23 -15.63 -4.75
N ALA A 43 8.73 -16.65 -5.46
CA ALA A 43 8.59 -18.01 -4.91
C ALA A 43 9.90 -18.53 -4.29
N ASP A 44 11.02 -18.36 -5.00
CA ASP A 44 12.34 -18.83 -4.59
C ASP A 44 13.21 -17.76 -3.87
N TRP A 45 12.59 -16.70 -3.33
CA TRP A 45 13.34 -15.65 -2.63
C TRP A 45 14.07 -16.18 -1.39
N PRO A 46 15.33 -15.78 -1.11
CA PRO A 46 16.20 -16.44 -0.14
C PRO A 46 15.82 -16.28 1.34
N CYS A 47 14.90 -15.39 1.68
CA CYS A 47 14.43 -15.14 3.04
C CYS A 47 12.90 -15.03 3.10
N ASP A 48 12.34 -15.09 4.31
CA ASP A 48 10.90 -14.93 4.55
C ASP A 48 10.44 -13.51 4.18
N LEU A 49 9.28 -13.41 3.51
CA LEU A 49 8.70 -12.16 3.03
C LEU A 49 7.44 -11.75 3.77
N LYS A 50 6.83 -12.66 4.54
CA LYS A 50 5.67 -12.36 5.36
C LYS A 50 5.97 -11.22 6.34
N GLY A 51 5.11 -10.21 6.30
CA GLY A 51 5.27 -8.97 7.08
C GLY A 51 5.72 -7.79 6.23
N ASN A 52 6.27 -8.02 5.04
CA ASN A 52 6.52 -6.97 4.06
C ASN A 52 5.21 -6.60 3.34
N ASN A 53 4.34 -5.84 4.02
CA ASN A 53 3.02 -5.46 3.50
C ASN A 53 3.11 -4.68 2.19
N ASP A 54 4.15 -3.87 2.02
CA ASP A 54 4.38 -3.04 0.84
C ASP A 54 4.61 -3.90 -0.42
N LEU A 55 5.23 -5.07 -0.27
CA LEU A 55 5.42 -6.05 -1.35
C LEU A 55 4.09 -6.52 -1.98
N LEU A 56 2.99 -6.50 -1.21
CA LEU A 56 1.69 -6.95 -1.70
C LEU A 56 1.16 -6.13 -2.87
N VAL A 57 1.69 -4.92 -3.12
CA VAL A 57 1.41 -4.17 -4.36
C VAL A 57 1.84 -4.97 -5.61
N LEU A 58 2.90 -5.77 -5.50
CA LEU A 58 3.43 -6.58 -6.60
C LEU A 58 2.91 -8.03 -6.57
N SER A 59 2.78 -8.64 -5.38
CA SER A 59 2.42 -10.06 -5.26
C SER A 59 0.92 -10.33 -5.10
N LYS A 60 0.16 -9.37 -4.55
CA LYS A 60 -1.29 -9.46 -4.30
C LYS A 60 -2.01 -8.10 -4.55
N PRO A 61 -1.86 -7.49 -5.73
CA PRO A 61 -2.43 -6.17 -6.02
C PRO A 61 -3.95 -6.12 -5.81
N GLU A 62 -4.64 -7.24 -6.01
CA GLU A 62 -6.08 -7.37 -5.81
C GLU A 62 -6.50 -7.15 -4.34
N VAL A 63 -5.67 -7.54 -3.38
CA VAL A 63 -5.93 -7.33 -1.94
C VAL A 63 -5.79 -5.86 -1.60
N ILE A 64 -4.73 -5.21 -2.08
CA ILE A 64 -4.49 -3.77 -1.84
C ILE A 64 -5.60 -2.93 -2.48
N ALA A 65 -5.99 -3.25 -3.72
CA ALA A 65 -7.10 -2.60 -4.40
C ALA A 65 -8.43 -2.78 -3.64
N ALA A 66 -8.72 -3.98 -3.14
CA ALA A 66 -9.92 -4.24 -2.35
C ALA A 66 -9.96 -3.41 -1.06
N ILE A 67 -8.81 -3.24 -0.38
CA ILE A 67 -8.72 -2.42 0.84
C ILE A 67 -8.97 -0.94 0.53
N HIS A 68 -8.33 -0.38 -0.50
CA HIS A 68 -8.58 1.01 -0.90
C HIS A 68 -10.05 1.23 -1.29
N ASN A 69 -10.65 0.31 -2.05
CA ASN A 69 -12.07 0.37 -2.39
C ASN A 69 -12.96 0.36 -1.15
N ALA A 70 -12.66 -0.48 -0.16
CA ALA A 70 -13.42 -0.51 1.09
C ALA A 70 -13.34 0.83 1.85
N TYR A 71 -12.19 1.52 1.83
CA TYR A 71 -12.08 2.86 2.43
C TYR A 71 -12.85 3.92 1.64
N PHE A 72 -12.83 3.87 0.30
CA PHE A 72 -13.67 4.75 -0.52
C PHE A 72 -15.16 4.52 -0.27
N GLU A 73 -15.59 3.26 -0.20
CA GLU A 73 -16.99 2.89 0.12
C GLU A 73 -17.40 3.36 1.52
N ALA A 74 -16.46 3.40 2.47
CA ALA A 74 -16.67 3.94 3.81
C ALA A 74 -16.67 5.48 3.87
N GLY A 75 -16.36 6.16 2.76
CA GLY A 75 -16.40 7.62 2.65
C GLY A 75 -15.06 8.33 2.80
N ALA A 76 -13.92 7.62 2.66
CA ALA A 76 -12.63 8.28 2.57
C ALA A 76 -12.54 9.16 1.31
N ASP A 77 -12.02 10.38 1.47
CA ASP A 77 -11.76 11.33 0.38
C ASP A 77 -10.33 11.23 -0.13
N ILE A 78 -9.42 10.80 0.74
CA ILE A 78 -7.98 10.71 0.52
C ILE A 78 -7.56 9.32 0.96
N ILE A 79 -6.71 8.68 0.17
CA ILE A 79 -6.07 7.41 0.51
C ILE A 79 -4.56 7.58 0.57
N GLU A 80 -3.93 6.79 1.42
CA GLU A 80 -2.47 6.63 1.42
C GLU A 80 -2.05 5.54 0.43
N THR A 81 -0.85 5.64 -0.13
CA THR A 81 -0.25 4.52 -0.89
C THR A 81 0.22 3.44 0.08
N ASN A 82 0.24 2.16 -0.35
CA ASN A 82 0.81 1.06 0.43
C ASN A 82 2.35 1.06 0.37
N THR A 83 2.98 2.10 0.90
CA THR A 83 4.42 2.37 0.72
C THR A 83 5.10 2.90 1.99
N PHE A 84 4.64 2.49 3.17
CA PHE A 84 5.18 2.98 4.45
C PHE A 84 6.67 2.62 4.64
N ASN A 85 7.06 1.43 4.19
CA ASN A 85 8.40 0.84 4.27
C ASN A 85 9.10 0.71 2.91
N SER A 86 8.51 1.17 1.80
CA SER A 86 9.09 1.11 0.43
C SER A 86 10.29 2.03 0.22
N THR A 87 11.27 1.99 1.12
CA THR A 87 12.58 2.65 1.02
C THR A 87 13.68 1.60 0.93
N THR A 88 14.83 1.94 0.36
CA THR A 88 15.97 1.00 0.26
C THR A 88 16.43 0.49 1.63
N ILE A 89 16.29 1.29 2.69
CA ILE A 89 16.72 0.92 4.05
C ILE A 89 15.78 -0.14 4.64
N ALA A 90 14.48 0.11 4.64
CA ALA A 90 13.52 -0.83 5.24
C ALA A 90 13.35 -2.11 4.40
N MET A 91 13.48 -2.02 3.07
CA MET A 91 13.44 -3.19 2.19
C MET A 91 14.68 -4.10 2.33
N ALA A 92 15.77 -3.63 2.95
CA ALA A 92 16.97 -4.43 3.21
C ALA A 92 16.73 -5.58 4.21
N ASP A 93 15.76 -5.43 5.12
CA ASP A 93 15.33 -6.50 6.03
C ASP A 93 14.81 -7.73 5.26
N TYR A 94 14.37 -7.53 4.01
CA TYR A 94 13.87 -8.56 3.09
C TYR A 94 14.79 -8.80 1.88
N GLN A 95 15.99 -8.20 1.86
CA GLN A 95 16.94 -8.24 0.72
C GLN A 95 16.36 -7.71 -0.60
N MET A 96 15.43 -6.75 -0.52
CA MET A 96 14.62 -6.24 -1.64
C MET A 96 14.87 -4.76 -1.95
N GLU A 97 16.03 -4.22 -1.61
CA GLU A 97 16.38 -2.80 -1.75
C GLU A 97 16.16 -2.30 -3.18
N SER A 98 16.48 -3.13 -4.17
CA SER A 98 16.31 -2.82 -5.60
C SER A 98 14.84 -2.68 -6.04
N LEU A 99 13.89 -3.21 -5.28
CA LEU A 99 12.46 -3.15 -5.58
C LEU A 99 11.77 -1.92 -4.98
N SER A 100 12.43 -1.16 -4.10
CA SER A 100 11.85 0.02 -3.44
C SER A 100 11.24 1.00 -4.46
N ALA A 101 11.95 1.30 -5.55
CA ALA A 101 11.40 2.17 -6.59
C ALA A 101 10.17 1.54 -7.26
N GLU A 102 10.26 0.27 -7.68
CA GLU A 102 9.18 -0.43 -8.37
C GLU A 102 7.89 -0.50 -7.55
N ILE A 103 7.98 -0.71 -6.23
CA ILE A 103 6.79 -0.76 -5.36
C ILE A 103 6.07 0.61 -5.30
N ASN A 104 6.77 1.72 -5.56
CA ASN A 104 6.19 3.07 -5.49
C ASN A 104 5.56 3.57 -6.81
N PHE A 105 5.70 2.86 -7.94
CA PHE A 105 5.27 3.34 -9.28
C PHE A 105 4.11 2.54 -9.85
#